data_AF-D4H0J1-F1
#
_entry.id   AF-D4H0J1-F1
#
_cell.length_a   1.000
_cell.length_b   1.000
_cell.length_c   1.000
_cell.angle_alpha   90.00
_cell.angle_beta   90.00
_cell.angle_gamma   90.00
#
_symmetry.space_group_name_H-M   'P 1'
#
loop_
_entity.id
_entity.type
_entity.pdbx_description
1 polymer ?
#
loop_
_entity_poly.entity_id
_entity_poly.type
_entity_poly.pdbx_seq_one_letter_code
_entity_poly.pdbx_strand_id
1 'polypeptide(L)' 'MMLLKPEMCPYCGEKRLEELQPTEVVIDDMLWTIYHYECQFCSEVFDKIVPEGEMKYDIFSEGFDAETDEDDGEKRFNN' A
#
# COMPACT_ATOMS: atom_id res chain seq x y z
N MET A 1 2.56 -3.88 18.87
CA MET A 1 2.53 -4.25 17.43
C MET A 1 3.84 -3.79 16.80
N MET A 2 4.54 -4.65 16.06
CA MET A 2 5.76 -4.24 15.36
C MET A 2 5.35 -3.55 14.05
N LEU A 3 5.54 -2.23 13.98
CA LEU A 3 5.31 -1.45 12.77
C LEU A 3 6.36 -1.85 11.74
N LEU A 4 5.95 -2.48 10.63
CA LEU A 4 6.90 -2.86 9.56
C LEU A 4 7.57 -1.62 9.00
N LYS A 5 8.87 -1.44 9.24
CA LYS A 5 9.65 -0.40 8.57
C LYS A 5 9.83 -0.76 7.09
N PRO A 6 9.79 0.22 6.17
CA PRO A 6 10.12 -0.03 4.78
C PRO A 6 11.56 -0.52 4.66
N GLU A 7 11.78 -1.60 3.89
CA GLU A 7 13.12 -2.18 3.70
C GLU A 7 13.88 -1.56 2.51
N MET A 8 13.19 -0.84 1.61
CA MET A 8 13.76 -0.28 0.38
C MET A 8 13.12 1.06 0.01
N CYS A 9 13.91 1.93 -0.62
CA CYS A 9 13.44 3.18 -1.18
C CYS A 9 12.52 2.91 -2.37
N PRO A 10 11.28 3.44 -2.41
CA PRO A 10 10.34 3.22 -3.50
C PRO A 10 10.79 3.88 -4.82
N TYR A 11 11.74 4.82 -4.77
CA TYR A 11 12.19 5.56 -5.95
C TYR A 11 13.42 4.94 -6.63
N CYS A 12 14.41 4.49 -5.85
CA CYS A 12 15.67 3.96 -6.40
C CYS A 12 15.95 2.49 -6.07
N GLY A 13 15.14 1.85 -5.22
CA GLY A 13 15.31 0.45 -4.81
C GLY A 13 16.46 0.16 -3.84
N GLU A 14 17.21 1.19 -3.43
CA GLU A 14 18.29 1.06 -2.44
C GLU A 14 17.75 0.93 -1.02
N LYS A 15 18.50 0.27 -0.13
CA LYS A 15 18.07 -0.03 1.25
C LYS A 15 18.57 0.98 2.29
N ARG A 16 19.30 2.01 1.85
CA ARG A 16 19.84 3.06 2.71
C ARG A 16 18.77 4.10 3.00
N LEU A 17 17.96 3.80 4.00
CA LEU A 17 16.89 4.64 4.52
C LEU A 17 17.25 5.17 5.90
N GLU A 18 17.10 6.48 6.09
CA GLU A 18 17.14 7.13 7.40
C GLU A 18 15.72 7.44 7.85
N GLU A 19 15.38 7.09 9.08
CA GLU A 19 14.09 7.42 9.69
C GLU A 19 14.19 8.78 10.37
N LEU A 20 13.36 9.72 9.94
CA LEU A 20 13.26 11.05 10.52
C LEU A 20 12.24 11.05 11.67
N GLN A 21 12.13 12.19 12.37
CA GLN A 21 11.17 12.34 13.48
C GLN A 21 9.74 12.14 12.98
N PRO A 22 8.99 11.13 13.49
CA PRO A 22 7.61 10.91 13.11
C PRO A 22 6.70 12.03 13.60
N THR A 23 5.57 12.21 12.91
CA THR A 23 4.54 13.19 13.28
C THR A 23 3.26 12.46 13.68
N GLU A 24 2.67 12.88 14.80
CA GLU A 24 1.37 12.37 15.26
C GLU A 24 0.28 13.41 14.98
N VAL A 25 -0.82 12.98 14.36
CA VAL A 25 -1.96 13.84 14.03
C VAL A 25 -3.26 13.17 14.45
N VAL A 26 -4.24 13.96 14.90
CA VAL A 26 -5.58 13.45 15.26
C VAL A 26 -6.55 13.85 14.16
N ILE A 27 -7.18 12.87 13.52
CA ILE A 27 -8.15 13.04 12.44
C ILE A 27 -9.38 12.19 12.76
N ASP A 28 -10.56 12.80 12.80
CA ASP A 28 -11.83 12.12 13.09
C ASP A 28 -11.79 11.25 14.35
N ASP A 29 -11.26 11.82 15.45
CA ASP A 29 -11.07 11.14 16.74
C ASP A 29 -10.15 9.90 16.71
N MET A 30 -9.39 9.70 15.62
CA MET A 30 -8.37 8.65 15.49
C MET A 30 -6.97 9.29 15.50
N LEU A 31 -6.03 8.68 16.24
CA LEU A 31 -4.62 9.07 16.19
C LEU A 31 -3.96 8.44 14.97
N TRP A 32 -3.21 9.23 14.20
CA TRP A 32 -2.48 8.78 13.02
C TRP A 32 -1.01 9.12 13.23
N THR A 33 -0.14 8.13 13.02
CA THR A 33 1.31 8.32 13.06
C THR A 33 1.86 8.32 11.64
N ILE A 34 2.53 9.41 11.28
CA ILE A 34 3.22 9.59 10.01
C ILE A 34 4.70 9.35 10.24
N TYR A 35 5.24 8.28 9.66
CA TYR A 35 6.67 7.96 9.69
C TYR A 35 7.33 8.54 8.45
N HIS A 36 8.36 9.35 8.65
CA HIS A 36 9.09 10.03 7.59
C HIS A 36 10.41 9.31 7.32
N TYR A 37 10.73 9.08 6.04
CA TYR A 37 11.95 8.39 5.62
C TYR A 37 12.68 9.18 4.55
N GLU A 38 14.00 9.30 4.68
CA GLU A 38 14.89 9.87 3.67
C GLU A 38 15.81 8.78 3.10
N CYS A 39 15.89 8.69 1.78
CA CYS A 39 16.87 7.83 1.13
C CYS A 39 18.24 8.51 1.07
N GLN A 40 19.23 7.95 1.76
CA GLN A 40 20.61 8.47 1.78
C GLN A 40 21.38 8.23 0.47
N PHE A 41 20.73 7.65 -0.56
CA PHE A 41 21.32 7.41 -1.88
C PHE A 41 20.81 8.39 -2.94
N CYS A 42 19.50 8.49 -3.11
CA CYS A 42 18.88 9.40 -4.08
C CYS A 42 18.34 10.70 -3.46
N SER A 43 18.43 10.85 -2.13
CA SER A 43 17.96 12.01 -1.35
C SER A 43 16.45 12.28 -1.45
N GLU A 44 15.68 11.28 -1.87
CA GLU A 44 14.23 11.37 -1.91
C GLU A 44 13.63 11.11 -0.53
N VAL A 45 12.56 11.84 -0.21
CA VAL A 45 11.82 11.72 1.05
C VAL A 45 10.45 11.13 0.78
N PHE A 46 9.98 10.22 1.64
CA PHE A 46 8.65 9.64 1.58
C PHE A 46 8.08 9.33 2.96
N ASP A 47 6.75 9.22 3.01
CA ASP A 47 6.01 9.05 4.24
C ASP A 47 5.27 7.71 4.27
N LYS A 48 5.21 7.11 5.45
CA LYS A 48 4.34 5.96 5.74
C LYS A 48 3.35 6.35 6.83
N ILE A 49 2.07 6.32 6.47
CA ILE A 49 0.98 6.68 7.37
C ILE A 49 0.44 5.42 8.04
N VAL A 50 0.32 5.44 9.36
CA VAL A 50 -0.28 4.37 10.16
C VAL A 50 -1.38 4.96 11.04
N PRO A 51 -2.65 4.69 10.74
CA PRO A 51 -3.73 5.02 11.65
C PRO A 51 -3.68 4.08 12.87
N GLU A 52 -3.72 4.63 14.09
CA GLU A 52 -4.00 3.86 15.31
C GLU A 52 -5.49 3.53 15.34
N GLY A 53 -5.82 2.42 14.68
CA GLY A 53 -7.16 1.86 14.55
C GLY A 53 -7.09 0.68 13.59
N GLU A 54 -7.92 -0.34 13.77
CA GLU A 54 -7.93 -1.57 12.95
C GLU A 54 -8.28 -1.28 11.48
N MET A 55 -7.31 -0.82 10.68
CA MET A 55 -7.40 -0.84 9.23
C MET A 55 -6.55 -2.01 8.74
N LYS A 56 -7.12 -3.21 8.86
CA LYS A 56 -6.60 -4.45 8.29
C LYS A 56 -6.80 -4.42 6.78
N TYR A 57 -5.98 -3.66 6.06
CA TYR A 57 -5.82 -3.82 4.62
C TYR A 57 -4.73 -4.86 4.37
N ASP A 58 -5.12 -6.14 4.46
CA ASP A 58 -4.35 -7.23 3.88
C ASP A 58 -4.35 -7.07 2.35
N ILE A 59 -3.29 -6.48 1.80
CA ILE A 59 -3.03 -6.43 0.35
C ILE A 59 -2.98 -7.85 -0.29
N PHE A 60 -2.98 -8.91 0.53
CA PHE A 60 -3.01 -10.30 0.10
C PHE A 60 -4.38 -11.00 0.24
N SER A 61 -5.45 -10.30 0.62
CA SER A 61 -6.75 -10.93 0.93
C SER A 61 -7.85 -10.76 -0.13
N GLU A 62 -7.54 -10.28 -1.33
CA GLU A 62 -8.54 -10.30 -2.42
C GLU A 62 -8.05 -11.21 -3.53
N GLY A 63 -8.74 -12.35 -3.63
CA GLY A 63 -8.69 -13.23 -4.77
C GLY A 63 -8.91 -12.41 -6.04
N PHE A 64 -7.98 -12.60 -6.97
CA PHE A 64 -8.14 -12.18 -8.35
C PHE A 64 -9.19 -13.10 -8.99
N ASP A 65 -10.47 -12.91 -8.62
CA ASP A 65 -11.61 -13.49 -9.31
C ASP A 65 -11.78 -12.69 -10.60
N ALA A 66 -11.09 -13.15 -11.65
CA ALA A 66 -11.36 -12.72 -13.00
C ALA A 66 -12.75 -13.24 -13.40
N GLU A 67 -13.79 -12.47 -13.09
CA GLU A 67 -15.13 -12.63 -13.63
C GLU A 67 -15.06 -12.46 -15.16
N THR A 68 -14.95 -13.57 -15.87
CA THR A 68 -15.14 -13.60 -17.34
C THR A 68 -16.63 -13.76 -17.57
N ASP A 69 -17.31 -12.63 -17.73
CA ASP A 69 -18.73 -12.54 -18.06
C ASP A 69 -19.00 -13.13 -19.46
N GLU A 70 -20.09 -13.89 -19.56
CA GLU A 70 -20.53 -14.69 -20.70
C GLU A 70 -21.09 -13.80 -21.83
N ASP A 71 -20.59 -13.91 -23.07
CA ASP A 71 -21.28 -13.38 -24.27
C ASP A 71 -21.99 -14.53 -25.01
N ASP A 72 -23.29 -14.63 -24.74
CA ASP A 72 -24.28 -15.43 -25.44
C ASP A 72 -24.53 -14.88 -26.86
N GLY A 73 -24.23 -15.70 -27.87
CA GLY A 73 -24.43 -15.37 -29.28
C GLY A 73 -25.06 -16.53 -30.05
N GLU A 74 -26.38 -16.66 -30.00
CA GLU A 74 -27.17 -17.53 -30.88
C GLU A 74 -26.85 -17.31 -32.38
N LYS A 75 -26.64 -18.40 -33.15
CA LYS A 75 -27.45 -18.74 -34.35
C LYS A 75 -26.94 -19.95 -35.17
N ARG A 76 -27.86 -20.90 -35.33
CA ARG A 76 -28.30 -21.61 -36.57
C ARG A 76 -27.51 -22.83 -37.09
N PHE A 77 -28.25 -23.95 -37.08
CA PHE A 77 -28.07 -25.15 -37.89
C PHE A 77 -27.94 -24.85 -39.40
N ASN A 78 -26.97 -25.52 -40.05
CA ASN A 78 -27.07 -26.34 -41.27
C ASN A 78 -25.75 -26.35 -42.04
N ASN A 79 -25.16 -27.54 -42.24
CA ASN A 79 -25.11 -28.20 -43.55
C ASN A 79 -24.49 -29.60 -43.42
#